data_AF-A0A7Y2GWN7-F1
#
_entry.id   AF-A0A7Y2GWN7-F1
#
_cell.length_a   1.000
_cell.length_b   1.000
_cell.length_c   1.000
_cell.angle_alpha   90.00
_cell.angle_beta   90.00
_cell.angle_gamma   90.00
#
_symmetry.space_group_name_H-M   'P 1'
#
loop_
_entity.id
_entity.type
_entity.pdbx_description
1 polymer ?
#
loop_
_entity_poly.entity_id
_entity_poly.type
_entity_poly.pdbx_seq_one_letter_code
_entity_poly.pdbx_strand_id
1 'polypeptide(L)'
;VQILDNQIELDFSNLTGFENVNVDIDCNQELVVEMQSRHGGFQLVTPGREHQANNGFTAFVPYTAEFSVNALNSQKIRVESADMKGVTRGGSIGVIPYQSNGNLKLIWSSDTPMLGGRYIDVIEIRTSGKGR
;
A
#
# COMPACT_ATOMS: atom_id res chain seq x y z
N VAL A 1 -18.98 -1.40 -5.48
CA VAL A 1 -17.60 -0.89 -5.43
C VAL A 1 -17.41 -0.31 -4.05
N GLN A 2 -16.54 -0.90 -3.24
CA GLN A 2 -16.18 -0.33 -1.94
C GLN A 2 -14.88 0.44 -2.15
N ILE A 3 -14.91 1.73 -1.81
CA ILE A 3 -13.71 2.56 -1.80
C ILE A 3 -13.26 2.59 -0.34
N LEU A 4 -12.05 2.11 -0.09
CA LEU A 4 -11.42 2.20 1.22
C LEU A 4 -10.29 3.21 1.11
N ASP A 5 -10.58 4.42 1.60
CA ASP A 5 -9.58 5.46 1.77
C ASP A 5 -8.84 5.20 3.08
N ASN A 6 -7.89 4.27 3.03
CA ASN A 6 -7.06 3.97 4.20
C ASN A 6 -5.84 4.91 4.20
N GLN A 7 -5.87 5.91 5.08
CA GLN A 7 -4.67 6.67 5.41
C GLN A 7 -3.80 5.81 6.33
N ILE A 8 -2.59 5.49 5.87
CA ILE A 8 -1.64 4.65 6.62
C ILE A 8 -0.53 5.55 7.16
N GLU A 9 -0.47 5.66 8.48
CA GLU A 9 0.54 6.44 9.19
C GLU A 9 1.51 5.49 9.88
N LEU A 10 2.81 5.64 9.59
CA LEU A 10 3.86 4.79 10.16
C LEU A 10 4.89 5.65 10.88
N ASP A 11 5.20 5.25 12.11
CA ASP A 11 6.33 5.79 12.87
C ASP A 11 7.56 4.90 12.61
N PHE A 12 8.57 5.45 11.96
CA PHE A 12 9.71 4.66 11.46
C PHE A 12 10.89 4.73 12.43
N SER A 13 11.26 3.57 13.00
CA SER A 13 12.54 3.39 13.71
C SER A 13 13.53 2.48 12.99
N ASN A 14 13.10 1.77 11.94
CA ASN A 14 13.85 0.65 11.34
C ASN A 14 14.05 0.83 9.83
N LEU A 15 15.27 0.50 9.34
CA LEU A 15 15.65 0.55 7.92
C LEU A 15 14.86 -0.44 7.04
N THR A 16 14.41 -1.53 7.63
CA THR A 16 13.58 -2.54 6.98
C THR A 16 12.39 -2.83 7.87
N GLY A 17 11.22 -3.01 7.27
CA GLY A 17 10.02 -3.33 8.02
C GLY A 17 8.86 -3.73 7.14
N PHE A 18 7.76 -4.05 7.80
CA PHE A 18 6.49 -4.24 7.14
C PHE A 18 5.34 -3.77 8.05
N GLU A 19 4.23 -3.41 7.42
CA GLU A 19 2.96 -3.10 8.08
C GLU A 19 1.85 -3.93 7.47
N ASN A 20 0.88 -4.34 8.27
CA ASN A 20 -0.32 -5.04 7.81
C ASN A 20 -1.56 -4.20 8.08
N VAL A 21 -2.34 -3.94 7.05
CA VAL A 21 -3.64 -3.29 7.13
C VAL A 21 -4.72 -4.31 6.78
N ASN A 22 -5.57 -4.63 7.74
CA ASN A 22 -6.70 -5.53 7.52
C ASN A 22 -7.84 -4.78 6.85
N VAL A 23 -8.49 -5.45 5.92
CA VAL A 23 -9.54 -4.88 5.07
C VAL A 23 -10.70 -5.86 5.03
N ASP A 24 -11.88 -5.45 5.47
CA ASP A 24 -13.10 -6.25 5.30
C ASP A 24 -13.58 -6.17 3.85
N ILE A 25 -13.92 -7.32 3.25
CA ILE A 25 -14.35 -7.41 1.85
C ILE A 25 -15.66 -8.19 1.76
N ASP A 26 -16.70 -7.49 1.30
CA ASP A 26 -17.99 -8.08 1.01
C ASP A 26 -18.19 -8.27 -0.50
N CYS A 27 -17.88 -9.46 -1.02
CA CYS A 27 -17.97 -9.78 -2.45
C CYS A 27 -18.12 -11.29 -2.66
N ASN A 28 -19.05 -11.76 -3.48
CA ASN A 28 -19.25 -13.19 -3.79
C ASN A 28 -18.88 -13.58 -5.22
N GLN A 29 -18.01 -12.79 -5.85
CA GLN A 29 -17.65 -12.90 -7.27
C GLN A 29 -16.15 -12.63 -7.47
N GLU A 30 -15.69 -12.62 -8.72
CA GLU A 30 -14.29 -12.32 -9.05
C GLU A 30 -13.91 -10.93 -8.52
N LEU A 31 -12.94 -10.84 -7.62
CA LEU A 31 -12.53 -9.58 -7.00
C LEU A 31 -11.42 -8.92 -7.82
N VAL A 32 -11.68 -7.71 -8.31
CA VAL A 32 -10.68 -6.82 -8.88
C VAL A 32 -10.26 -5.82 -7.80
N VAL A 33 -8.94 -5.67 -7.65
CA VAL A 33 -8.34 -4.72 -6.73
C VAL A 33 -7.50 -3.73 -7.52
N GLU A 34 -7.67 -2.47 -7.16
CA GLU A 34 -7.01 -1.33 -7.74
C GLU A 34 -6.38 -0.52 -6.62
N MET A 35 -5.10 -0.23 -6.73
CA MET A 35 -4.31 0.50 -5.74
C MET A 35 -3.67 1.74 -6.37
N GLN A 36 -3.70 2.85 -5.65
CA GLN A 36 -3.03 4.08 -6.05
C GLN A 36 -2.33 4.67 -4.83
N SER A 37 -1.12 5.19 -5.04
CA SER A 37 -0.34 5.90 -4.02
C SER A 37 -0.27 7.38 -4.38
N ARG A 38 -0.40 8.24 -3.37
CA ARG A 38 -0.30 9.68 -3.54
C ARG A 38 1.13 10.13 -3.82
N HIS A 39 2.11 9.58 -3.09
CA HIS A 39 3.50 10.03 -3.18
C HIS A 39 4.40 9.05 -3.95
N GLY A 40 3.95 7.82 -4.13
CA GLY A 40 4.72 6.70 -4.68
C GLY A 40 5.67 6.05 -3.67
N GLY A 41 5.46 6.25 -2.37
CA GLY A 41 6.39 5.89 -1.30
C GLY A 41 6.17 6.76 -0.05
N PHE A 42 6.72 6.33 1.10
CA PHE A 42 6.61 7.08 2.34
C PHE A 42 7.47 8.33 2.31
N GLN A 43 6.88 9.49 2.50
CA GLN A 43 7.57 10.77 2.50
C GLN A 43 7.66 11.33 3.93
N LEU A 44 8.86 11.78 4.32
CA LEU A 44 9.10 12.45 5.59
C LEU A 44 8.21 13.71 5.68
N VAL A 45 7.42 13.78 6.75
CA VAL A 45 6.59 14.94 7.08
C VAL A 45 7.45 15.95 7.82
N THR A 46 8.18 16.76 7.06
CA THR A 46 8.86 17.95 7.58
C THR A 46 8.49 19.13 6.70
N PRO A 47 7.54 19.98 7.13
CA PRO A 47 7.11 21.13 6.35
C PRO A 47 8.33 21.98 5.93
N GLY A 48 8.53 22.15 4.62
CA GLY A 48 9.60 23.01 4.09
C GLY A 48 11.00 22.40 4.01
N ARG A 49 11.16 21.08 4.25
CA ARG A 49 12.43 20.36 4.00
C ARG A 49 12.28 19.16 3.06
N GLU A 50 11.15 19.04 2.35
CA GLU A 50 10.82 17.88 1.50
C GLU A 50 11.88 17.58 0.41
N HIS A 51 12.72 18.55 0.06
CA HIS A 51 13.71 18.47 -1.02
C HIS A 51 15.16 18.67 -0.57
N GLN A 52 15.45 18.71 0.74
CA GLN A 52 16.83 18.83 1.20
C GLN A 52 17.51 17.46 1.16
N ALA A 53 18.41 17.28 0.18
CA ALA A 53 19.34 16.16 0.17
C ALA A 53 20.23 16.26 1.42
N ASN A 54 19.91 15.50 2.46
CA ASN A 54 20.77 15.34 3.62
C ASN A 54 21.78 14.24 3.28
N ASN A 55 23.05 14.60 3.15
CA ASN A 55 24.11 13.66 2.76
C ASN A 55 24.06 12.40 3.65
N GLY A 56 23.77 11.25 3.03
CA GLY A 56 23.73 9.95 3.70
C GLY A 56 22.42 9.58 4.39
N PHE A 57 21.34 10.37 4.27
CA PHE A 57 20.03 10.05 4.84
C PHE A 57 18.91 10.12 3.81
N THR A 58 17.90 9.27 3.92
CA THR A 58 16.70 9.35 3.07
C THR A 58 15.51 10.03 3.76
N ALA A 59 14.83 10.90 3.01
CA ALA A 59 13.53 11.50 3.36
C ALA A 59 12.37 10.83 2.60
N PHE A 60 12.65 9.82 1.77
CA PHE A 60 11.66 9.12 0.96
C PHE A 60 11.97 7.61 0.93
N VAL A 61 11.00 6.78 1.28
CA VAL A 61 11.16 5.32 1.36
C VAL A 61 10.17 4.63 0.43
N PRO A 62 10.63 4.01 -0.67
CA PRO A 62 9.76 3.19 -1.52
C PRO A 62 9.34 1.92 -0.78
N TYR A 63 8.19 1.37 -1.16
CA TYR A 63 7.68 0.13 -0.59
C TYR A 63 7.04 -0.75 -1.66
N THR A 64 6.87 -2.03 -1.34
CA THR A 64 6.01 -2.95 -2.09
C THR A 64 4.69 -3.11 -1.35
N ALA A 65 3.57 -2.93 -2.07
CA ALA A 65 2.23 -3.27 -1.60
C ALA A 65 1.87 -4.69 -2.04
N GLU A 66 1.54 -5.54 -1.08
CA GLU A 66 1.02 -6.89 -1.31
C GLU A 66 -0.41 -6.99 -0.79
N PHE A 67 -1.38 -7.08 -1.70
CA PHE A 67 -2.77 -7.30 -1.34
C PHE A 67 -3.14 -8.78 -1.48
N SER A 68 -3.78 -9.34 -0.47
CA SER A 68 -4.26 -10.72 -0.47
C SER A 68 -5.61 -10.85 0.24
N VAL A 69 -6.33 -11.93 -0.05
CA VAL A 69 -7.60 -12.26 0.60
C VAL A 69 -7.50 -13.67 1.18
N ASN A 70 -8.09 -13.90 2.33
CA ASN A 70 -8.18 -15.24 2.91
C ASN A 70 -9.33 -16.04 2.27
N ALA A 71 -9.13 -16.50 1.04
CA ALA A 71 -10.09 -17.30 0.30
C ALA A 71 -9.40 -18.43 -0.48
N LEU A 72 -10.12 -19.52 -0.73
CA LEU A 72 -9.59 -20.65 -1.50
C LEU A 72 -9.26 -20.20 -2.94
N ASN A 73 -8.07 -20.53 -3.43
CA ASN A 73 -7.56 -20.19 -4.77
C ASN A 73 -7.41 -18.69 -5.05
N SER A 74 -7.44 -17.82 -4.03
CA SER A 74 -7.22 -16.39 -4.21
C SER A 74 -5.77 -16.08 -4.58
N GLN A 75 -5.56 -15.22 -5.57
CA GLN A 75 -4.23 -14.76 -5.96
C GLN A 75 -3.80 -13.52 -5.15
N LYS A 76 -2.50 -13.40 -4.91
CA LYS A 76 -1.92 -12.19 -4.32
C LYS A 76 -1.57 -11.20 -5.42
N ILE A 77 -1.87 -9.93 -5.19
CA ILE A 77 -1.43 -8.83 -6.05
C ILE A 77 -0.24 -8.16 -5.38
N ARG A 78 0.83 -7.94 -6.14
CA ARG A 78 2.05 -7.28 -5.68
C ARG A 78 2.36 -6.12 -6.62
N VAL A 79 2.52 -4.92 -6.09
CA VAL A 79 2.82 -3.71 -6.86
C VAL A 79 3.84 -2.86 -6.11
N GLU A 80 4.80 -2.27 -6.83
CA GLU A 80 5.74 -1.32 -6.27
C GLU A 80 5.12 0.07 -6.12
N SER A 81 5.47 0.80 -5.06
CA SER A 81 4.91 2.12 -4.76
C SER A 81 5.13 3.13 -5.87
N ALA A 82 6.29 3.06 -6.56
CA ALA A 82 6.60 3.91 -7.69
C ALA A 82 5.61 3.74 -8.87
N ASP A 83 5.15 2.52 -9.12
CA ASP A 83 4.20 2.21 -10.19
C ASP A 83 2.78 2.69 -9.88
N MET A 84 2.47 2.87 -8.59
CA MET A 84 1.18 3.35 -8.10
C MET A 84 1.09 4.88 -8.03
N LYS A 85 2.18 5.61 -8.31
CA LYS A 85 2.23 7.06 -8.15
C LYS A 85 1.35 7.76 -9.19
N GLY A 86 0.22 8.29 -8.76
CA GLY A 86 -0.71 9.02 -9.63
C GLY A 86 -1.38 8.14 -10.70
N VAL A 87 -1.20 6.82 -10.63
CA VAL A 87 -1.79 5.86 -11.57
C VAL A 87 -2.26 4.64 -10.79
N THR A 88 -3.47 4.19 -11.11
CA THR A 88 -4.02 2.95 -10.54
C THR A 88 -3.30 1.72 -11.10
N ARG A 89 -2.91 0.81 -10.21
CA ARG A 89 -2.32 -0.49 -10.54
C ARG A 89 -3.01 -1.58 -9.74
N GLY A 90 -3.07 -2.78 -10.28
CA GLY A 90 -3.70 -3.89 -9.58
C GLY A 90 -3.98 -5.06 -10.49
N GLY A 91 -4.99 -5.85 -10.14
CA GLY A 91 -5.30 -7.09 -10.82
C GLY A 91 -6.54 -7.78 -10.25
N SER A 92 -6.74 -9.02 -10.68
CA SER A 92 -7.81 -9.89 -10.18
C SER A 92 -7.25 -10.86 -9.14
N ILE A 93 -7.98 -11.04 -8.05
CA ILE A 93 -7.69 -12.00 -6.97
C ILE A 93 -8.43 -13.31 -7.20
N GLY A 94 -9.33 -13.37 -8.18
CA GLY A 94 -10.20 -14.52 -8.41
C GLY A 94 -11.51 -14.41 -7.62
N VAL A 95 -12.32 -15.48 -7.68
CA VAL A 95 -13.64 -15.53 -7.03
C VAL A 95 -13.46 -15.73 -5.53
N ILE A 96 -14.05 -14.85 -4.73
CA ILE A 96 -14.01 -14.93 -3.27
C ILE A 96 -15.42 -15.13 -2.67
N PRO A 97 -15.53 -15.74 -1.47
CA PRO A 97 -16.79 -15.84 -0.72
C PRO A 97 -17.34 -14.48 -0.26
N TYR A 98 -18.67 -14.38 -0.12
CA TYR A 98 -19.43 -13.16 0.20
C TYR A 98 -18.90 -12.34 1.38
N GLN A 99 -18.21 -12.98 2.33
CA GLN A 99 -17.54 -12.33 3.45
C GLN A 99 -16.12 -12.88 3.55
N SER A 100 -15.14 -12.05 3.21
CA SER A 100 -13.74 -12.43 3.19
C SER A 100 -12.88 -11.36 3.85
N ASN A 101 -11.82 -11.79 4.52
CA ASN A 101 -10.85 -10.88 5.13
C ASN A 101 -9.69 -10.65 4.16
N GLY A 102 -9.52 -9.40 3.75
CA GLY A 102 -8.38 -8.89 3.01
C GLY A 102 -7.24 -8.44 3.92
N ASN A 103 -6.03 -8.45 3.36
CA ASN A 103 -4.85 -7.92 4.01
C ASN A 103 -3.98 -7.21 2.97
N LEU A 104 -3.71 -5.93 3.22
CA LEU A 104 -2.67 -5.16 2.55
C LEU A 104 -1.41 -5.19 3.41
N LYS A 105 -0.35 -5.79 2.90
CA LYS A 105 0.98 -5.76 3.51
C LYS A 105 1.87 -4.75 2.78
N LEU A 106 2.40 -3.78 3.50
CA LEU A 106 3.41 -2.86 2.99
C LEU A 106 4.78 -3.33 3.44
N ILE A 107 5.73 -3.44 2.52
CA ILE A 107 7.09 -3.93 2.80
C ILE A 107 8.08 -2.89 2.30
N TRP A 108 8.97 -2.42 3.17
CA TRP A 108 9.99 -1.44 2.80
C TRP A 108 11.38 -1.87 3.22
N SER A 109 12.36 -1.35 2.48
CA SER A 109 13.76 -1.40 2.87
C SER A 109 14.44 -0.13 2.37
N SER A 110 15.27 0.46 3.21
CA SER A 110 16.16 1.55 2.84
C SER A 110 17.62 1.11 2.96
N ASP A 111 18.41 1.47 1.96
CA ASP A 111 19.86 1.31 1.90
C ASP A 111 20.61 2.43 2.63
N THR A 112 19.90 3.49 3.01
CA THR A 112 20.43 4.67 3.68
C THR A 112 19.75 4.90 5.03
N PRO A 113 20.47 5.40 6.05
CA PRO A 113 19.87 5.83 7.30
C PRO A 113 18.65 6.75 7.11
N MET A 114 17.66 6.62 7.98
CA MET A 114 16.46 7.48 7.95
C MET A 114 16.66 8.72 8.83
N LEU A 115 16.08 9.84 8.39
CA LEU A 115 15.95 11.03 9.23
C LEU A 115 14.93 10.74 10.34
N GLY A 116 15.19 11.26 11.54
CA GLY A 116 14.21 11.18 12.62
C GLY A 116 12.95 11.97 12.26
N GLY A 117 11.80 11.30 12.29
CA GLY A 117 10.51 11.92 12.05
C GLY A 117 9.49 10.95 11.48
N ARG A 118 8.29 11.48 11.19
CA ARG A 118 7.16 10.71 10.69
C ARG A 118 7.20 10.64 9.17
N TYR A 119 7.02 9.45 8.59
CA TYR A 119 6.89 9.31 7.13
C TYR A 119 5.49 8.82 6.77
N ILE A 120 4.87 9.41 5.76
CA ILE A 120 3.47 9.15 5.39
C ILE A 120 3.33 8.95 3.89
N ASP A 121 2.46 8.03 3.53
CA ASP A 121 1.84 7.96 2.21
C ASP A 121 0.33 7.72 2.37
N VAL A 122 -0.43 8.07 1.33
CA VAL A 122 -1.87 7.77 1.26
C VAL A 122 -2.07 6.76 0.14
N ILE A 123 -2.64 5.62 0.48
CA ILE A 123 -2.92 4.53 -0.46
C ILE A 123 -4.42 4.37 -0.59
N GLU A 124 -4.94 4.66 -1.78
CA GLU A 124 -6.33 4.40 -2.12
C GLU A 124 -6.44 2.96 -2.62
N ILE A 125 -7.33 2.17 -2.02
CA ILE A 125 -7.65 0.81 -2.47
C ILE A 125 -9.11 0.76 -2.88
N ARG A 126 -9.34 0.39 -4.13
CA ARG A 126 -10.67 0.17 -4.67
C ARG A 126 -10.86 -1.31 -4.92
N THR A 127 -11.92 -1.85 -4.35
CA THR A 127 -12.32 -3.23 -4.59
C THR A 127 -13.65 -3.26 -5.32
N SER A 128 -13.72 -4.07 -6.35
CA SER A 128 -14.93 -4.29 -7.11
C SER A 128 -15.09 -5.76 -7.42
N GLY A 129 -16.31 -6.27 -7.29
CA GLY A 129 -16.62 -7.56 -7.86
C GLY A 129 -16.88 -7.41 -9.36
N LYS A 130 -16.25 -8.25 -10.17
CA LYS A 130 -16.41 -8.34 -11.62
C LYS A 130 -17.73 -9.06 -11.91
N GLY A 131 -18.83 -8.38 -11.62
CA GLY A 131 -20.18 -8.84 -11.90
C GLY A 131 -20.80 -7.98 -12.98
N ARG A 132 -20.77 -8.51 -14.21
CA ARG A 132 -21.51 -8.09 -15.42
C ARG A 132 -21.75 -6.60 -15.64
#